data_AF-A0A3M2AF68-F1
#
_entry.id   AF-A0A3M2AF68-F1
#
_cell.length_a   1.000
_cell.length_b   1.000
_cell.length_c   1.000
_cell.angle_alpha   90.00
_cell.angle_beta   90.00
_cell.angle_gamma   90.00
#
_symmetry.space_group_name_H-M   'P 1'
#
loop_
_entity.id
_entity.type
_entity.pdbx_description
1 polymer ?
#
loop_
_entity_poly.entity_id
_entity_poly.type
_entity_poly.pdbx_seq_one_letter_code
_entity_poly.pdbx_strand_id
1 'polypeptide(L)'
;MQPPSRRRPGPLRGLVFLALLLSASACGEEPVPSPPAAVHLRRAWTGEAGDGLRVVLEALPHAELEAATGWSEAALLRREFGLGDEVLLELHLIGPVDRLGDPGTVSGSRGEPIGRPLGPPPPGLDPQARSLWLALAGGRALPTAGTARRSFLILAPSLPDGERLSWSRGGERLDLVARSWTGRERQDFLTPGRRRAVPEDHPSLEASAPAGEPEEPDRG
;
A
#
# COMPACT_ATOMS: atom_id res chain seq x y z
N MET A 1 34.28 42.20 8.64
CA MET A 1 32.92 41.63 8.54
C MET A 1 33.05 40.19 8.07
N GLN A 2 32.83 39.23 8.96
CA GLN A 2 32.82 37.79 8.64
C GLN A 2 31.41 37.39 8.19
N PRO A 3 31.24 36.61 7.10
CA PRO A 3 29.93 36.08 6.74
C PRO A 3 29.49 35.01 7.76
N PRO A 4 28.19 34.90 8.07
CA PRO A 4 27.71 33.89 9.01
C PRO A 4 27.86 32.49 8.40
N SER A 5 28.58 31.63 9.12
CA SER A 5 28.69 30.20 8.85
C SER A 5 27.30 29.56 8.83
N ARG A 6 26.78 29.28 7.63
CA ARG A 6 25.59 28.43 7.44
C ARG A 6 25.93 27.03 7.94
N ARG A 7 25.46 26.69 9.14
CA ARG A 7 25.49 25.31 9.66
C ARG A 7 24.63 24.46 8.73
N ARG A 8 25.27 23.66 7.87
CA ARG A 8 24.58 22.57 7.15
C ARG A 8 24.03 21.60 8.21
N PRO A 9 22.73 21.29 8.22
CA PRO A 9 22.23 20.20 9.04
C PRO A 9 22.91 18.91 8.57
N GLY A 10 23.57 18.19 9.49
CA GLY A 10 24.30 16.97 9.18
C GLY A 10 23.38 15.86 8.64
N PRO A 11 23.89 14.95 7.79
CA PRO A 11 23.11 13.87 7.15
C PRO A 11 22.44 12.92 8.17
N LEU A 12 22.98 12.85 9.39
CA LEU A 12 22.52 11.99 10.47
C LEU A 12 21.12 12.33 11.00
N ARG A 13 20.64 13.57 10.84
CA ARG A 13 19.31 13.98 11.35
C ARG A 13 18.17 13.56 10.44
N GLY A 14 18.38 13.45 9.13
CA GLY A 14 17.33 13.06 8.19
C GLY A 14 16.96 11.57 8.28
N LEU A 15 17.97 10.71 8.45
CA LEU A 15 17.81 9.25 8.48
C LEU A 15 17.22 8.72 9.79
N VAL A 16 17.63 9.27 10.93
CA VAL A 16 17.07 8.91 12.25
C VAL A 16 15.60 9.35 12.33
N PHE A 17 15.25 10.49 11.73
CA PHE A 17 13.87 10.98 11.72
C PHE A 17 12.98 10.24 10.72
N LEU A 18 13.51 9.74 9.59
CA LEU A 18 12.78 8.85 8.67
C LEU A 18 12.38 7.54 9.38
N ALA A 19 13.27 6.97 10.19
CA ALA A 19 12.98 5.79 11.01
C ALA A 19 11.98 6.09 12.17
N LEU A 20 12.04 7.29 12.75
CA LEU A 20 11.13 7.75 13.81
C LEU A 20 9.73 8.12 13.30
N LEU A 21 9.61 8.76 12.13
CA LEU A 21 8.31 9.10 11.51
C LEU A 21 7.55 7.86 11.04
N LEU A 22 8.25 6.79 10.68
CA LEU A 22 7.65 5.49 10.37
C LEU A 22 7.18 4.71 11.61
N SER A 23 7.56 5.15 12.82
CA SER A 23 7.20 4.52 14.11
C SER A 23 6.10 5.28 14.88
N ALA A 24 5.77 6.52 14.48
CA ALA A 24 4.85 7.39 15.21
C ALA A 24 3.37 7.22 14.81
N SER A 25 2.91 5.97 14.64
CA SER A 25 1.48 5.65 14.44
C SER A 25 0.92 4.93 15.67
N ALA A 26 1.27 5.42 16.86
CA ALA A 26 0.77 4.93 18.14
C ALA A 26 0.90 5.99 19.26
N CYS A 27 0.35 7.19 19.06
CA CYS A 27 0.01 8.10 20.16
C CYS A 27 -1.30 8.80 19.81
N GLY A 28 -2.34 8.53 20.59
CA GLY A 28 -3.59 9.26 20.55
C GLY A 28 -3.40 10.61 21.24
N GLU A 29 -3.43 11.69 20.45
CA GLU A 29 -3.78 13.02 20.92
C GLU A 29 -5.02 13.45 20.14
N GLU A 30 -6.07 13.88 20.85
CA GLU A 30 -7.29 14.42 20.24
C GLU A 30 -6.96 15.73 19.49
N PRO A 31 -7.26 15.85 18.19
CA PRO A 31 -7.01 17.08 17.47
C PRO A 31 -8.19 18.06 17.60
N VAL A 32 -7.86 19.30 17.96
CA VAL A 32 -8.69 20.51 17.81
C VAL A 32 -9.21 20.61 16.36
N PRO A 33 -10.47 21.01 16.12
CA PRO A 33 -11.04 21.03 14.77
C PRO A 33 -10.37 22.09 13.91
N SER A 34 -9.49 21.63 13.00
CA SER A 34 -8.99 22.42 11.87
C SER A 34 -10.10 22.57 10.82
N PRO A 35 -10.10 23.63 9.98
CA PRO A 35 -11.03 23.77 8.85
C PRO A 35 -10.99 22.49 7.98
N PRO A 36 -12.07 22.16 7.23
CA PRO A 36 -12.14 20.89 6.50
C PRO A 36 -10.97 20.83 5.53
N ALA A 37 -9.95 20.06 5.90
CA ALA A 37 -8.83 19.76 5.04
C ALA A 37 -9.41 19.15 3.77
N ALA A 38 -8.99 19.65 2.61
CA ALA A 38 -9.36 19.04 1.35
C ALA A 38 -9.07 17.53 1.45
N VAL A 39 -10.11 16.71 1.24
CA VAL A 39 -9.95 15.26 1.32
C VAL A 39 -9.09 14.84 0.13
N HIS A 40 -7.83 14.54 0.39
CA HIS A 40 -6.92 14.06 -0.63
C HIS A 40 -7.25 12.59 -0.90
N LEU A 41 -7.83 12.34 -2.07
CA LEU A 41 -8.06 10.98 -2.50
C LEU A 41 -6.77 10.41 -3.07
N ARG A 42 -6.30 9.32 -2.48
CA ARG A 42 -5.14 8.60 -2.94
C ARG A 42 -5.55 7.46 -3.87
N ARG A 43 -4.93 7.40 -5.04
CA ARG A 43 -5.09 6.30 -5.98
C ARG A 43 -4.21 5.11 -5.56
N ALA A 44 -4.80 3.94 -5.54
CA ALA A 44 -4.16 2.66 -5.28
C ALA A 44 -4.74 1.59 -6.23
N TRP A 45 -4.06 0.46 -6.36
CA TRP A 45 -4.61 -0.76 -6.94
C TRP A 45 -4.62 -1.85 -5.89
N THR A 46 -5.78 -2.42 -5.62
CA THR A 46 -5.97 -3.36 -4.51
C THR A 46 -6.56 -4.67 -4.99
N GLY A 47 -6.11 -5.79 -4.43
CA GLY A 47 -6.68 -7.11 -4.63
C GLY A 47 -6.62 -7.94 -3.36
N GLU A 48 -7.52 -8.92 -3.23
CA GLU A 48 -7.60 -9.81 -2.08
C GLU A 48 -7.84 -11.25 -2.55
N ALA A 49 -7.07 -12.18 -2.01
CA ALA A 49 -7.25 -13.61 -2.17
C ALA A 49 -8.17 -14.15 -1.07
N GLY A 50 -8.85 -15.28 -1.34
CA GLY A 50 -9.75 -15.92 -0.37
C GLY A 50 -9.06 -16.45 0.90
N ASP A 51 -7.74 -16.59 0.90
CA ASP A 51 -6.93 -16.99 2.05
C ASP A 51 -6.56 -15.82 2.98
N GLY A 52 -6.98 -14.59 2.64
CA GLY A 52 -6.70 -13.37 3.40
C GLY A 52 -5.42 -12.64 3.00
N LEU A 53 -4.73 -13.07 1.93
CA LEU A 53 -3.68 -12.25 1.31
C LEU A 53 -4.30 -11.04 0.62
N ARG A 54 -3.86 -9.85 0.98
CA ARG A 54 -4.22 -8.58 0.37
C ARG A 54 -2.98 -7.95 -0.26
N VAL A 55 -3.15 -7.42 -1.46
CA VAL A 55 -2.12 -6.74 -2.23
C VAL A 55 -2.57 -5.31 -2.47
N VAL A 56 -1.68 -4.35 -2.21
CA VAL A 56 -1.93 -2.93 -2.46
C VAL A 56 -0.73 -2.34 -3.18
N LEU A 57 -0.96 -1.68 -4.30
CA LEU A 57 0.07 -0.91 -5.01
C LEU A 57 -0.31 0.56 -5.00
N GLU A 58 0.64 1.44 -4.67
CA GLU A 58 0.42 2.87 -4.60
C GLU A 58 1.64 3.64 -5.11
N ALA A 59 1.44 4.88 -5.59
CA ALA A 59 2.55 5.74 -5.98
C ALA A 59 3.08 6.59 -4.82
N LEU A 60 4.38 6.91 -4.88
CA LEU A 60 5.06 7.90 -4.05
C LEU A 60 5.34 9.18 -4.87
N PRO A 61 5.36 10.38 -4.24
CA PRO A 61 5.15 10.61 -2.81
C PRO A 61 3.67 10.59 -2.41
N HIS A 62 3.42 10.40 -1.12
CA HIS A 62 2.08 10.52 -0.54
C HIS A 62 1.75 12.00 -0.40
N ALA A 63 0.91 12.55 -1.29
CA ALA A 63 0.58 13.98 -1.32
C ALA A 63 0.10 14.52 0.04
N GLU A 64 -0.70 13.74 0.79
CA GLU A 64 -1.12 14.07 2.16
C GLU A 64 0.05 14.26 3.12
N LEU A 65 1.00 13.32 3.11
CA LEU A 65 2.17 13.34 3.99
C LEU A 65 3.10 14.49 3.61
N GLU A 66 3.25 14.75 2.31
CA GLU A 66 4.05 15.86 1.82
C GLU A 66 3.43 17.21 2.20
N ALA A 67 2.11 17.36 2.08
CA ALA A 67 1.40 18.55 2.54
C ALA A 67 1.51 18.74 4.07
N ALA A 68 1.41 17.66 4.85
CA ALA A 68 1.46 17.72 6.31
C ALA A 68 2.87 17.97 6.87
N THR A 69 3.90 17.41 6.23
CA THR A 69 5.28 17.48 6.76
C THR A 69 6.13 18.53 6.04
N GLY A 70 5.80 18.87 4.80
CA GLY A 70 6.68 19.62 3.89
C GLY A 70 7.81 18.78 3.29
N TRP A 71 7.82 17.45 3.49
CA TRP A 71 8.86 16.55 3.00
C TRP A 71 8.28 15.52 2.02
N SER A 72 9.02 15.27 0.94
CA SER A 72 8.70 14.24 -0.04
C SER A 72 9.57 13.01 0.19
N GLU A 73 8.98 11.89 0.63
CA GLU A 73 9.70 10.61 0.78
C GLU A 73 10.38 10.20 -0.53
N ALA A 74 9.69 10.39 -1.67
CA ALA A 74 10.26 10.11 -2.98
C ALA A 74 11.53 10.93 -3.26
N ALA A 75 11.51 12.24 -2.93
CA ALA A 75 12.69 13.10 -3.12
C ALA A 75 13.85 12.69 -2.21
N LEU A 76 13.57 12.27 -0.97
CA LEU A 76 14.57 11.77 -0.04
C LEU A 76 15.22 10.48 -0.57
N LEU A 77 14.41 9.50 -0.99
CA LEU A 77 14.89 8.23 -1.53
C LEU A 77 15.73 8.45 -2.79
N ARG A 78 15.28 9.32 -3.71
CA ARG A 78 16.04 9.67 -4.92
C ARG A 78 17.39 10.28 -4.58
N ARG A 79 17.42 11.25 -3.68
CA ARG A 79 18.66 11.91 -3.25
C ARG A 79 19.63 10.94 -2.57
N GLU A 80 19.12 10.13 -1.64
CA GLU A 80 19.95 9.25 -0.81
C GLU A 80 20.57 8.10 -1.62
N PHE A 81 19.83 7.57 -2.59
CA PHE A 81 20.27 6.40 -3.35
C PHE A 81 20.63 6.67 -4.81
N GLY A 82 20.59 7.93 -5.25
CA GLY A 82 20.85 8.30 -6.64
C GLY A 82 19.87 7.67 -7.63
N LEU A 83 18.60 7.51 -7.24
CA LEU A 83 17.57 7.01 -8.14
C LEU A 83 17.24 8.08 -9.19
N GLY A 84 16.99 7.65 -10.43
CA GLY A 84 16.57 8.53 -11.50
C GLY A 84 15.12 9.02 -11.34
N ASP A 85 14.57 9.55 -12.43
CA ASP A 85 13.22 10.12 -12.47
C ASP A 85 12.11 9.08 -12.60
N GLU A 86 12.44 7.79 -12.46
CA GLU A 86 11.48 6.70 -12.40
C GLU A 86 10.42 6.96 -11.32
N VAL A 87 9.19 6.51 -11.60
CA VAL A 87 8.10 6.54 -10.64
C VAL A 87 8.37 5.49 -9.57
N LEU A 88 8.30 5.94 -8.31
CA LEU A 88 8.42 5.05 -7.16
C LEU A 88 7.02 4.56 -6.80
N LEU A 89 6.83 3.25 -6.84
CA LEU A 89 5.61 2.60 -6.38
C LEU A 89 5.92 1.82 -5.10
N GLU A 90 5.03 1.88 -4.13
CA GLU A 90 5.06 1.05 -2.92
C GLU A 90 4.07 -0.10 -3.09
N LEU A 91 4.57 -1.32 -2.99
CA LEU A 91 3.79 -2.55 -2.99
C LEU A 91 3.68 -3.09 -1.57
N HIS A 92 2.46 -3.19 -1.05
CA HIS A 92 2.17 -3.82 0.23
C HIS A 92 1.59 -5.22 0.02
N LEU A 93 2.17 -6.20 0.69
CA LEU A 93 1.60 -7.53 0.88
C LEU A 93 1.14 -7.64 2.34
N ILE A 94 -0.11 -8.00 2.57
CA ILE A 94 -0.70 -8.09 3.92
C ILE A 94 -1.42 -9.42 4.05
N GLY A 95 -1.14 -10.18 5.10
CA GLY A 95 -1.74 -11.51 5.25
C GLY A 95 -0.95 -12.43 6.18
N PRO A 96 -1.17 -13.74 6.11
CA PRO A 96 -0.41 -14.75 6.86
C PRO A 96 1.09 -14.65 6.59
N VAL A 97 1.92 -14.73 7.63
CA VAL A 97 3.36 -14.44 7.55
C VAL A 97 4.09 -15.34 6.54
N ASP A 98 3.71 -16.61 6.47
CA ASP A 98 4.22 -17.61 5.53
C ASP A 98 3.91 -17.27 4.05
N ARG A 99 2.93 -16.40 3.83
CA ARG A 99 2.54 -15.91 2.49
C ARG A 99 3.23 -14.59 2.13
N LEU A 100 4.00 -13.96 3.03
CA LEU A 100 4.61 -12.66 2.75
C LEU A 100 6.08 -12.78 2.32
N GLY A 101 6.43 -13.73 1.46
CA GLY A 101 7.79 -13.89 0.92
C GLY A 101 8.20 -12.76 -0.04
N ASP A 102 8.42 -13.11 -1.30
CA ASP A 102 8.86 -12.17 -2.34
C ASP A 102 7.75 -11.19 -2.78
N PRO A 103 8.12 -10.02 -3.34
CA PRO A 103 7.16 -9.03 -3.84
C PRO A 103 6.32 -9.53 -5.02
N GLY A 104 6.74 -10.57 -5.73
CA GLY A 104 6.10 -11.01 -6.97
C GLY A 104 6.29 -10.01 -8.12
N THR A 105 5.44 -10.11 -9.14
CA THR A 105 5.44 -9.25 -10.31
C THR A 105 4.08 -8.60 -10.49
N VAL A 106 4.06 -7.27 -10.63
CA VAL A 106 2.87 -6.53 -11.03
C VAL A 106 2.95 -6.28 -12.53
N SER A 107 1.86 -6.59 -13.23
CA SER A 107 1.74 -6.45 -14.68
C SER A 107 0.54 -5.59 -15.06
N GLY A 108 0.70 -4.86 -16.16
CA GLY A 108 -0.35 -4.05 -16.79
C GLY A 108 -1.44 -4.91 -17.42
N SER A 109 -2.41 -4.25 -18.04
CA SER A 109 -3.54 -4.92 -18.70
C SER A 109 -3.13 -5.78 -19.90
N ARG A 110 -1.97 -5.53 -20.51
CA ARG A 110 -1.44 -6.34 -21.63
C ARG A 110 -0.47 -7.43 -21.15
N GLY A 111 -0.30 -7.60 -19.84
CA GLY A 111 0.52 -8.64 -19.22
C GLY A 111 2.01 -8.29 -19.09
N GLU A 112 2.41 -7.08 -19.47
CA GLU A 112 3.77 -6.57 -19.32
C GLU A 112 4.05 -6.15 -17.87
N PRO A 113 5.25 -6.44 -17.32
CA PRO A 113 5.64 -5.92 -16.01
C PRO A 113 5.64 -4.39 -15.99
N ILE A 114 4.98 -3.77 -15.02
CA ILE A 114 4.92 -2.29 -14.91
C ILE A 114 6.19 -1.68 -14.31
N GLY A 115 7.08 -2.50 -13.78
CA GLY A 115 8.27 -2.04 -13.08
C GLY A 115 9.08 -3.20 -12.51
N ARG A 116 10.14 -2.86 -11.79
CA ARG A 116 11.04 -3.82 -11.15
C ARG A 116 11.22 -3.50 -9.66
N PRO A 117 11.28 -4.51 -8.77
CA PRO A 117 11.67 -4.27 -7.39
C PRO A 117 13.09 -3.72 -7.30
N LEU A 118 13.42 -3.09 -6.18
CA LEU A 118 14.80 -2.70 -5.91
C LEU A 118 15.73 -3.91 -5.97
N GLY A 119 16.77 -3.80 -6.79
CA GLY A 119 17.80 -4.82 -6.94
C GLY A 119 18.89 -4.75 -5.87
N PRO A 120 20.08 -5.29 -6.14
CA PRO A 120 21.24 -5.11 -5.29
C PRO A 120 21.60 -3.63 -5.08
N PRO A 121 22.15 -3.25 -3.91
CA PRO A 121 22.53 -1.88 -3.64
C PRO A 121 23.60 -1.39 -4.62
N PRO A 122 23.47 -0.16 -5.16
CA PRO A 122 24.48 0.39 -6.04
C PRO A 122 25.86 0.47 -5.38
N PRO A 123 26.95 0.42 -6.16
CA PRO A 123 28.29 0.63 -5.63
C PRO A 123 28.42 2.05 -5.08
N GLY A 124 29.31 2.24 -4.11
CA GLY A 124 29.58 3.58 -3.55
C GLY A 124 28.60 4.08 -2.48
N LEU A 125 27.50 3.37 -2.21
CA LEU A 125 26.69 3.66 -1.01
C LEU A 125 27.52 3.46 0.25
N ASP A 126 27.41 4.40 1.18
CA ASP A 126 27.96 4.24 2.52
C ASP A 126 27.26 3.08 3.27
N PRO A 127 27.85 2.56 4.37
CA PRO A 127 27.29 1.41 5.08
C PRO A 127 25.85 1.60 5.59
N GLN A 128 25.48 2.82 5.98
CA GLN A 128 24.15 3.12 6.51
C GLN A 128 23.12 3.15 5.37
N ALA A 129 23.40 3.88 4.29
CA ALA A 129 22.55 3.91 3.10
C ALA A 129 22.40 2.51 2.49
N ARG A 130 23.47 1.71 2.44
CA ARG A 130 23.42 0.31 1.99
C ARG A 130 22.50 -0.54 2.87
N SER A 131 22.57 -0.39 4.20
CA SER A 131 21.70 -1.12 5.12
C SER A 131 20.22 -0.75 4.92
N LEU A 132 19.93 0.54 4.74
CA LEU A 132 18.57 1.00 4.45
C LEU A 132 18.07 0.49 3.09
N TRP A 133 18.92 0.49 2.06
CA TRP A 133 18.61 -0.08 0.76
C TRP A 133 18.24 -1.56 0.88
N LEU A 134 19.06 -2.34 1.60
CA LEU A 134 18.79 -3.77 1.81
C LEU A 134 17.48 -4.00 2.57
N ALA A 135 17.16 -3.17 3.56
CA ALA A 135 15.89 -3.24 4.28
C ALA A 135 14.68 -2.89 3.37
N LEU A 136 14.85 -1.93 2.46
CA LEU A 136 13.84 -1.55 1.48
C LEU A 136 13.63 -2.61 0.40
N ALA A 137 14.71 -3.14 -0.17
CA ALA A 137 14.68 -4.19 -1.18
C ALA A 137 14.16 -5.51 -0.60
N GLY A 138 14.56 -5.83 0.63
CA GLY A 138 14.10 -6.99 1.38
C GLY A 138 12.67 -6.88 1.91
N GLY A 139 11.98 -5.76 1.72
CA GLY A 139 10.61 -5.57 2.17
C GLY A 139 10.51 -5.28 3.67
N ARG A 140 10.04 -4.08 4.02
CA ARG A 140 9.86 -3.65 5.42
C ARG A 140 8.71 -4.42 6.06
N ALA A 141 8.99 -5.21 7.09
CA ALA A 141 7.97 -5.97 7.82
C ALA A 141 7.43 -5.21 9.04
N LEU A 142 6.10 -5.14 9.16
CA LEU A 142 5.38 -4.76 10.37
C LEU A 142 4.63 -6.01 10.86
N PRO A 143 5.19 -6.78 11.80
CA PRO A 143 4.56 -7.98 12.29
C PRO A 143 3.44 -7.67 13.29
N THR A 144 2.35 -8.42 13.21
CA THR A 144 1.30 -8.53 14.24
C THR A 144 1.05 -10.03 14.46
N ALA A 145 0.40 -10.42 15.56
CA ALA A 145 0.15 -11.84 15.83
C ALA A 145 -0.64 -12.49 14.67
N GLY A 146 -0.08 -13.52 14.03
CA GLY A 146 -0.69 -14.32 12.96
C GLY A 146 -0.79 -13.65 11.57
N THR A 147 -0.73 -12.31 11.49
CA THR A 147 -0.74 -11.58 10.21
C THR A 147 0.29 -10.47 10.22
N ALA A 148 0.90 -10.18 9.07
CA ALA A 148 1.89 -9.13 8.95
C ALA A 148 1.65 -8.29 7.69
N ARG A 149 2.41 -7.21 7.58
CA ARG A 149 2.53 -6.42 6.35
C ARG A 149 3.99 -6.38 5.93
N ARG A 150 4.26 -6.59 4.64
CA ARG A 150 5.56 -6.27 4.01
C ARG A 150 5.39 -5.24 2.91
N SER A 151 6.18 -4.17 2.97
CA SER A 151 6.22 -3.10 1.96
C SER A 151 7.49 -3.19 1.11
N PHE A 152 7.36 -3.18 -0.21
CA PHE A 152 8.46 -3.16 -1.17
C PHE A 152 8.41 -1.92 -2.05
N LEU A 153 9.58 -1.42 -2.46
CA LEU A 153 9.67 -0.37 -3.48
C LEU A 153 9.86 -0.98 -4.86
N ILE A 154 9.08 -0.49 -5.82
CA ILE A 154 9.12 -0.83 -7.24
C ILE A 154 9.49 0.44 -8.02
N LEU A 155 10.45 0.32 -8.92
CA LEU A 155 10.84 1.34 -9.89
C LEU A 155 10.06 1.11 -11.19
N ALA A 156 9.27 2.09 -11.60
CA ALA A 156 8.46 2.06 -12.81
C ALA A 156 8.83 3.21 -13.76
N PRO A 157 8.81 3.00 -15.09
CA PRO A 157 9.09 4.07 -16.05
C PRO A 157 7.99 5.15 -16.07
N SER A 158 6.76 4.78 -15.69
CA SER A 158 5.61 5.68 -15.63
C SER A 158 4.61 5.19 -14.58
N LEU A 159 3.65 6.06 -14.24
CA LEU A 159 2.51 5.65 -13.43
C LEU A 159 1.68 4.64 -14.24
N PRO A 160 1.13 3.58 -13.61
CA PRO A 160 0.26 2.66 -14.33
C PRO A 160 -1.00 3.37 -14.82
N ASP A 161 -1.23 3.34 -16.13
CA ASP A 161 -2.43 3.84 -16.76
C ASP A 161 -3.44 2.70 -16.87
N GLY A 162 -4.41 2.67 -15.97
CA GLY A 162 -5.50 1.71 -16.04
C GLY A 162 -6.28 1.52 -14.75
N GLU A 163 -7.48 0.96 -14.91
CA GLU A 163 -8.33 0.56 -13.79
C GLU A 163 -7.96 -0.82 -13.25
N ARG A 164 -7.20 -1.63 -14.00
CA ARG A 164 -6.85 -2.99 -13.63
C ARG A 164 -5.38 -3.28 -13.85
N LEU A 165 -4.78 -3.90 -12.86
CA LEU A 165 -3.46 -4.52 -12.92
C LEU A 165 -3.59 -5.98 -12.50
N SER A 166 -2.53 -6.76 -12.64
CA SER A 166 -2.47 -8.08 -12.05
C SER A 166 -1.17 -8.26 -11.27
N TRP A 167 -1.27 -8.86 -10.09
CA TRP A 167 -0.12 -9.30 -9.31
C TRP A 167 0.02 -10.81 -9.44
N SER A 168 1.25 -11.31 -9.50
CA SER A 168 1.50 -12.75 -9.54
C SER A 168 2.77 -13.15 -8.81
N ARG A 169 2.77 -14.35 -8.23
CA ARG A 169 3.92 -14.96 -7.56
C ARG A 169 3.74 -16.47 -7.43
N GLY A 170 4.73 -17.26 -7.85
CA GLY A 170 4.75 -18.71 -7.60
C GLY A 170 3.50 -19.45 -8.10
N GLY A 171 2.91 -19.02 -9.22
CA GLY A 171 1.68 -19.59 -9.79
C GLY A 171 0.38 -18.96 -9.29
N GLU A 172 0.42 -18.19 -8.20
CA GLU A 172 -0.71 -17.40 -7.72
C GLU A 172 -0.85 -16.12 -8.56
N ARG A 173 -2.09 -15.72 -8.86
CA ARG A 173 -2.41 -14.48 -9.57
C ARG A 173 -3.63 -13.80 -8.94
N LEU A 174 -3.55 -12.49 -8.75
CA LEU A 174 -4.62 -11.64 -8.24
C LEU A 174 -4.85 -10.46 -9.17
N ASP A 175 -6.12 -10.17 -9.44
CA ASP A 175 -6.51 -8.94 -10.11
C ASP A 175 -6.52 -7.79 -9.10
N LEU A 176 -5.87 -6.69 -9.48
CA LEU A 176 -5.83 -5.48 -8.68
C LEU A 176 -6.71 -4.42 -9.34
N VAL A 177 -7.69 -3.92 -8.61
CA VAL A 177 -8.63 -2.90 -9.11
C VAL A 177 -8.23 -1.54 -8.58
N ALA A 178 -8.27 -0.53 -9.45
CA ALA A 178 -8.01 0.84 -9.08
C ALA A 178 -9.06 1.31 -8.07
N ARG A 179 -8.58 1.94 -7.01
CA ARG A 179 -9.39 2.48 -5.94
C ARG A 179 -8.85 3.85 -5.56
N SER A 180 -9.77 4.76 -5.24
CA SER A 180 -9.47 6.00 -4.55
C SER A 180 -9.88 5.84 -3.09
N TRP A 181 -8.98 6.17 -2.16
CA TRP A 181 -9.26 6.12 -0.73
C TRP A 181 -8.72 7.33 0.01
N THR A 182 -9.39 7.66 1.11
CA THR A 182 -8.88 8.64 2.08
C THR A 182 -7.72 8.05 2.90
N GLY A 183 -6.90 8.90 3.53
CA GLY A 183 -5.86 8.43 4.45
C GLY A 183 -6.35 7.46 5.54
N ARG A 184 -7.57 7.67 6.07
CA ARG A 184 -8.19 6.78 7.06
C ARG A 184 -8.54 5.41 6.48
N GLU A 185 -9.24 5.37 5.34
CA GLU A 185 -9.59 4.11 4.69
C GLU A 185 -8.36 3.30 4.28
N ARG A 186 -7.32 4.00 3.82
CA ARG A 186 -6.02 3.40 3.55
C ARG A 186 -5.44 2.76 4.80
N GLN A 187 -5.36 3.51 5.90
CA GLN A 187 -4.79 3.01 7.15
C GLN A 187 -5.56 1.77 7.64
N ASP A 188 -6.88 1.82 7.59
CA ASP A 188 -7.75 0.71 7.99
C ASP A 188 -7.48 -0.54 7.14
N PHE A 189 -7.25 -0.38 5.84
CA PHE A 189 -6.96 -1.50 4.93
C PHE A 189 -5.54 -2.05 5.10
N LEU A 190 -4.55 -1.20 5.32
CA LEU A 190 -3.15 -1.60 5.50
C LEU A 190 -2.86 -2.21 6.88
N THR A 191 -3.78 -2.10 7.83
CA THR A 191 -3.64 -2.65 9.18
C THR A 191 -3.85 -4.17 9.15
N PRO A 192 -2.84 -4.98 9.56
CA PRO A 192 -2.99 -6.42 9.71
C PRO A 192 -4.09 -6.80 10.71
N GLY A 193 -4.77 -7.93 10.52
CA GLY A 193 -5.80 -8.43 11.43
C GLY A 193 -7.16 -7.70 11.38
N ARG A 194 -7.24 -6.52 10.76
CA ARG A 194 -8.50 -5.80 10.56
C ARG A 194 -9.17 -6.29 9.28
N ARG A 195 -10.05 -7.29 9.37
CA ARG A 195 -10.99 -7.59 8.29
C ARG A 195 -11.98 -6.44 8.19
N ARG A 196 -12.18 -5.88 7.00
CA ARG A 196 -13.44 -5.18 6.73
C ARG A 196 -14.52 -6.25 6.77
N ALA A 197 -15.57 -6.03 7.55
CA ALA A 197 -16.82 -6.72 7.30
C ALA A 197 -17.15 -6.42 5.83
N VAL A 198 -17.16 -7.46 5.00
CA VAL A 198 -17.83 -7.39 3.71
C VAL A 198 -19.26 -6.94 4.03
N PRO A 199 -19.79 -5.86 3.46
CA PRO A 199 -21.22 -5.66 3.52
C PRO A 199 -21.80 -6.90 2.85
N GLU A 200 -22.40 -7.79 3.65
CA GLU A 200 -23.20 -8.87 3.11
C GLU A 200 -24.21 -8.20 2.18
N ASP A 201 -24.07 -8.44 0.88
CA ASP A 201 -25.19 -8.31 -0.02
C ASP A 201 -26.30 -9.11 0.63
N HIS A 202 -27.33 -8.42 1.14
CA HIS A 202 -28.54 -9.07 1.58
C HIS A 202 -29.08 -9.84 0.37
N PRO A 203 -29.10 -11.20 0.35
CA PRO A 203 -30.07 -11.85 -0.50
C PRO A 203 -31.42 -11.49 0.11
N SER A 204 -32.16 -10.61 -0.56
CA SER A 204 -33.58 -10.42 -0.29
C SER A 204 -34.23 -11.80 -0.33
N LEU A 205 -34.56 -12.29 0.86
CA LEU A 205 -35.50 -13.37 1.09
C LEU A 205 -36.86 -12.88 0.60
N GLU A 206 -37.20 -13.18 -0.65
CA GLU A 206 -38.59 -13.43 -1.00
C GLU A 206 -38.73 -14.90 -1.36
N ALA A 207 -39.08 -15.66 -0.33
CA ALA A 207 -39.79 -16.91 -0.49
C ALA A 207 -41.12 -16.62 -1.19
N SER A 208 -41.29 -17.12 -2.40
CA SER A 208 -42.60 -17.45 -2.94
C SER A 208 -42.64 -18.95 -3.15
N ALA A 209 -43.25 -19.63 -2.19
CA ALA A 209 -43.61 -21.04 -2.29
C ALA A 209 -44.69 -21.24 -3.38
N PRO A 210 -44.72 -22.41 -4.03
CA PRO A 210 -45.70 -22.72 -5.07
C PRO A 210 -47.09 -22.96 -4.47
N ALA A 211 -48.10 -22.26 -4.99
CA ALA A 211 -49.50 -22.59 -4.78
C ALA A 211 -49.87 -23.79 -5.66
N GLY A 212 -49.70 -25.00 -5.12
CA GLY A 212 -50.29 -26.24 -5.65
C GLY A 212 -51.72 -26.40 -5.15
N GLU A 213 -52.59 -26.84 -6.05
CA GLU A 213 -54.06 -26.91 -5.98
C GLU A 213 -54.63 -27.74 -4.82
N PRO A 214 -55.85 -27.44 -4.35
CA PRO A 214 -56.74 -28.43 -3.79
C PRO A 214 -57.77 -28.89 -4.85
N GLU A 215 -57.80 -30.22 -5.03
CA GLU A 215 -58.72 -31.01 -5.84
C GLU A 215 -60.20 -30.66 -5.64
N GLU A 216 -60.91 -30.67 -6.76
CA GLU A 216 -62.36 -30.60 -6.92
C GLU A 216 -63.00 -31.93 -6.48
N PRO A 217 -63.97 -31.95 -5.53
CA PRO A 217 -64.76 -33.13 -5.31
C PRO A 217 -65.92 -33.22 -6.31
N ASP A 218 -65.79 -34.27 -7.12
CA ASP A 218 -66.78 -34.92 -7.97
C ASP A 218 -68.20 -34.91 -7.38
N ARG A 219 -69.19 -34.49 -8.19
CA ARG A 219 -70.62 -34.67 -7.91
C ARG A 219 -71.16 -35.71 -8.89
N GLY A 220 -71.12 -36.97 -8.45
CA GLY A 220 -71.89 -38.10 -8.98
C GLY A 220 -72.63 -38.79 -7.85
#